data_AF-A0A8X8WZI2-F1
#
_entry.id   AF-A0A8X8WZI2-F1
#
_cell.length_a   1.000
_cell.length_b   1.000
_cell.length_c   1.000
_cell.angle_alpha   90.00
_cell.angle_beta   90.00
_cell.angle_gamma   90.00
#
_symmetry.space_group_name_H-M   'P 1'
#
loop_
_entity.id
_entity.type
_entity.pdbx_description
1 polymer ?
#
loop_
_entity_poly.entity_id
_entity_poly.type
_entity_poly.pdbx_seq_one_letter_code
_entity_poly.pdbx_strand_id
1 'polypeptide(L)'
;MADKHSHNIAVDDEESQSNGSKIQPLNATPPPHDEKRKHQTLTLTELLGLNELASSEVKIYPLSKNQLFQNLVSEKKEKLINSNLHQLWRASVGEVIGTAVLVFMLDTIVISTIDADIKMPNLVLSVLAAVIITILLLAVHPVSGGHINPIISFSAALVGIISMARAVVYIVAQCLGAVLGALALKAVVSSTLEHNFSLGGCTLTVLAAGPNGPVSVGLDTAQGFWLELFCSFIFLFASIWMAYDHRQAKQLGLVLVFGIVGVVLGLLVFVSTSVTGQKGYGGAGMNPARCIGPAIVRGGHLWDGHWVFWAGPAIACVVFYLYTKIIPSQHHKAKAYDHDVYNVFKVMFGTKTM
;
A
#
# COMPACT_ATOMS: atom_id res chain seq x y z
N MET A 1 -31.28 29.11 50.52
CA MET A 1 -30.12 29.18 51.42
C MET A 1 -28.91 28.83 50.57
N ALA A 2 -28.20 29.81 50.01
CA ALA A 2 -27.04 30.50 50.61
C ALA A 2 -25.89 29.48 50.87
N ASP A 3 -24.64 29.66 50.46
CA ASP A 3 -23.93 30.86 50.03
C ASP A 3 -22.62 30.49 49.30
N LYS A 4 -22.00 31.54 48.74
CA LYS A 4 -20.72 31.67 48.03
C LYS A 4 -19.48 31.17 48.81
N HIS A 5 -18.40 30.83 48.08
CA HIS A 5 -17.14 31.59 48.23
C HIS A 5 -16.12 31.39 47.09
N SER A 6 -15.58 32.54 46.67
CA SER A 6 -14.56 32.79 45.66
C SER A 6 -13.16 33.00 46.30
N HIS A 7 -12.14 33.22 45.43
CA HIS A 7 -10.78 33.81 45.65
C HIS A 7 -9.61 32.81 45.78
N ASN A 8 -8.40 32.95 45.19
CA ASN A 8 -7.60 33.98 44.45
C ASN A 8 -6.58 33.21 43.54
N ILE A 9 -6.13 33.59 42.34
CA ILE A 9 -5.31 34.72 41.80
C ILE A 9 -3.83 34.79 42.26
N ALA A 10 -2.95 34.99 41.24
CA ALA A 10 -1.51 35.37 41.17
C ALA A 10 -0.54 34.18 41.02
N VAL A 11 0.24 33.97 39.93
CA VAL A 11 1.13 34.82 39.07
C VAL A 11 2.24 35.50 39.86
N ASP A 12 3.49 35.07 39.68
CA ASP A 12 4.63 35.92 39.27
C ASP A 12 5.93 35.11 39.04
N ASP A 13 6.75 35.67 38.14
CA ASP A 13 8.05 35.27 37.61
C ASP A 13 9.23 35.42 38.60
N GLU A 14 10.35 34.70 38.38
CA GLU A 14 11.71 35.25 38.12
C GLU A 14 12.87 34.24 38.30
N GLU A 15 13.95 34.53 37.56
CA GLU A 15 15.24 33.84 37.41
C GLU A 15 16.10 33.72 38.69
N SER A 16 16.95 32.66 38.76
CA SER A 16 18.42 32.79 38.56
C SER A 16 19.28 31.66 39.21
N GLN A 17 20.21 31.17 38.37
CA GLN A 17 21.60 30.78 38.63
C GLN A 17 22.05 29.52 39.42
N SER A 18 22.90 28.77 38.70
CA SER A 18 24.23 28.23 39.10
C SER A 18 24.33 26.86 39.80
N ASN A 19 24.81 25.84 39.06
CA ASN A 19 26.16 25.31 39.30
C ASN A 19 26.69 24.43 38.16
N GLY A 20 27.97 24.60 37.83
CA GLY A 20 28.62 24.03 36.65
C GLY A 20 29.31 22.68 36.85
N SER A 21 29.58 22.03 35.71
CA SER A 21 30.52 20.91 35.57
C SER A 21 31.40 21.17 34.35
N LYS A 22 32.67 21.52 34.61
CA LYS A 22 33.76 21.68 33.63
C LYS A 22 34.14 20.33 33.03
N ILE A 23 34.10 20.22 31.70
CA ILE A 23 34.73 19.14 30.95
C ILE A 23 36.09 19.66 30.45
N GLN A 24 37.18 18.99 30.84
CA GLN A 24 38.56 19.26 30.40
C GLN A 24 38.78 18.75 28.96
N PRO A 25 39.57 19.44 28.12
CA PRO A 25 40.00 18.91 26.83
C PRO A 25 41.23 17.98 26.97
N LEU A 26 41.16 16.80 26.35
CA LEU A 26 42.30 15.89 26.24
C LEU A 26 43.42 16.51 25.39
N ASN A 27 44.58 16.67 26.02
CA ASN A 27 45.86 16.96 25.37
C ASN A 27 46.43 15.63 24.83
N ALA A 28 46.51 15.49 23.51
CA ALA A 28 47.23 14.39 22.86
C ALA A 28 48.34 14.97 21.97
N THR A 29 49.58 14.80 22.40
CA THR A 29 50.80 15.06 21.64
C THR A 29 51.01 13.99 20.57
N PRO A 30 51.50 14.32 19.36
CA PRO A 30 51.79 13.32 18.33
C PRO A 30 53.14 12.63 18.58
N PRO A 31 53.30 11.32 18.26
CA PRO A 31 54.57 10.62 18.35
C PRO A 31 55.47 10.90 17.12
N PRO A 32 56.79 10.64 17.23
CA PRO A 32 57.80 11.17 16.31
C PRO A 32 57.91 10.38 15.00
N HIS A 33 58.41 11.08 13.98
CA HIS A 33 58.85 10.54 12.69
C HIS A 33 59.95 9.48 12.88
N ASP A 34 59.77 8.31 12.29
CA ASP A 34 60.89 7.40 12.01
C ASP A 34 60.82 6.90 10.56
N GLU A 35 61.99 6.95 9.94
CA GLU A 35 62.30 6.86 8.53
C GLU A 35 62.81 5.45 8.25
N LYS A 36 62.12 4.68 7.38
CA LYS A 36 62.65 3.66 6.45
C LYS A 36 61.57 2.65 6.04
N ARG A 37 60.99 2.85 4.86
CA ARG A 37 60.49 1.75 4.04
C ARG A 37 60.77 2.08 2.57
N LYS A 38 61.74 1.37 1.98
CA LYS A 38 62.07 1.46 0.55
C LYS A 38 60.80 1.25 -0.26
N HIS A 39 60.34 2.28 -0.96
CA HIS A 39 59.29 2.15 -1.97
C HIS A 39 59.89 1.46 -3.20
N GLN A 40 59.47 0.21 -3.43
CA GLN A 40 59.57 -0.42 -4.73
C GLN A 40 58.39 0.10 -5.55
N THR A 41 58.65 1.01 -6.48
CA THR A 41 57.61 1.65 -7.30
C THR A 41 57.13 0.63 -8.34
N LEU A 42 56.06 -0.12 -8.03
CA LEU A 42 55.33 -0.86 -9.06
C LEU A 42 54.66 0.16 -9.99
N THR A 43 54.82 -0.01 -11.29
CA THR A 43 54.18 0.89 -12.26
C THR A 43 52.69 0.57 -12.37
N LEU A 44 51.85 1.60 -12.61
CA LEU A 44 50.39 1.49 -12.68
C LEU A 44 49.90 0.42 -13.68
N THR A 45 50.74 0.12 -14.68
CA THR A 45 50.58 -0.91 -15.71
C THR A 45 50.63 -2.34 -15.16
N GLU A 46 51.46 -2.60 -14.15
CA GLU A 46 51.60 -3.93 -13.52
C GLU A 46 50.44 -4.23 -12.56
N LEU A 47 49.89 -3.20 -11.91
CA LEU A 47 48.76 -3.30 -10.99
C LEU A 47 47.41 -3.62 -11.69
N LEU A 48 47.30 -3.35 -12.98
CA LEU A 48 46.06 -3.51 -13.76
C LEU A 48 46.08 -4.73 -14.71
N GLY A 49 47.15 -5.52 -14.74
CA GLY A 49 47.23 -6.71 -15.60
C GLY A 49 47.17 -6.41 -17.11
N LEU A 50 47.57 -5.21 -17.54
CA LEU A 50 47.44 -4.73 -18.92
C LEU A 50 48.63 -5.11 -19.82
N ASN A 51 49.58 -5.91 -19.34
CA ASN A 51 50.80 -6.24 -20.09
C ASN A 51 50.53 -7.01 -21.40
N GLU A 52 49.39 -7.72 -21.51
CA GLU A 52 48.99 -8.39 -22.76
C GLU A 52 48.28 -7.48 -23.78
N LEU A 53 47.90 -6.25 -23.42
CA LEU A 53 47.23 -5.32 -24.34
C LEU A 53 48.19 -4.45 -25.15
N ALA A 54 49.51 -4.56 -24.91
CA ALA A 54 50.53 -3.78 -25.61
C ALA A 54 50.82 -4.26 -27.05
N SER A 55 50.28 -5.41 -27.49
CA SER A 55 50.54 -5.97 -28.83
C SER A 55 49.36 -5.90 -29.80
N SER A 56 48.23 -5.30 -29.40
CA SER A 56 47.10 -5.06 -30.30
C SER A 56 46.96 -3.56 -30.55
N GLU A 57 47.22 -3.11 -31.78
CA GLU A 57 46.86 -1.76 -32.23
C GLU A 57 45.36 -1.55 -32.02
N VAL A 58 44.96 -0.96 -30.89
CA VAL A 58 43.59 -0.50 -30.69
C VAL A 58 43.40 0.70 -31.60
N LYS A 59 42.84 0.46 -32.80
CA LYS A 59 42.40 1.53 -33.69
C LYS A 59 41.23 2.27 -33.04
N ILE A 60 41.53 3.37 -32.36
CA ILE A 60 40.53 4.30 -31.85
C ILE A 60 40.10 5.18 -33.03
N TYR A 61 38.96 4.84 -33.65
CA TYR A 61 38.33 5.70 -34.62
C TYR A 61 37.64 6.87 -33.89
N PRO A 62 37.85 8.14 -34.30
CA PRO A 62 37.17 9.26 -33.68
C PRO A 62 35.66 9.17 -33.95
N LEU A 63 34.88 8.86 -32.91
CA LEU A 63 33.42 8.93 -32.95
C LEU A 63 32.99 10.37 -33.22
N SER A 64 32.05 10.56 -34.14
CA SER A 64 31.43 11.87 -34.34
C SER A 64 30.71 12.31 -33.05
N LYS A 65 30.63 13.63 -32.80
CA LYS A 65 29.89 14.17 -31.64
C LYS A 65 28.45 13.61 -31.55
N ASN A 66 27.82 13.37 -32.70
CA ASN A 66 26.48 12.77 -32.75
C ASN A 66 26.47 11.31 -32.27
N GLN A 67 27.44 10.48 -32.67
CA GLN A 67 27.52 9.10 -32.17
C GLN A 67 27.84 9.04 -30.68
N LEU A 68 28.73 9.92 -30.19
CA LEU A 68 29.04 9.99 -28.76
C LEU A 68 27.80 10.39 -27.94
N PHE A 69 27.02 11.36 -28.45
CA PHE A 69 25.76 11.77 -27.85
C PHE A 69 24.72 10.64 -27.83
N GLN A 70 24.54 9.92 -28.94
CA GLN A 70 23.61 8.80 -29.01
C GLN A 70 24.00 7.67 -28.04
N ASN A 71 25.29 7.33 -27.95
CA ASN A 71 25.78 6.32 -27.02
C ASN A 71 25.55 6.73 -25.56
N LEU A 72 25.76 8.01 -25.21
CA LEU A 72 25.47 8.52 -23.87
C LEU A 72 23.98 8.50 -23.54
N VAL A 73 23.12 8.83 -24.52
CA VAL A 73 21.66 8.76 -24.36
C VAL A 73 21.21 7.31 -24.16
N SER A 74 21.72 6.37 -24.95
CA SER A 74 21.39 4.94 -24.82
C SER A 74 21.84 4.39 -23.47
N GLU A 75 23.05 4.71 -23.02
CA GLU A 75 23.59 4.24 -21.74
C GLU A 75 22.79 4.80 -20.54
N LYS A 76 22.45 6.10 -20.57
CA LYS A 76 21.58 6.71 -19.55
C LYS A 76 20.19 6.09 -19.55
N LYS A 77 19.60 5.86 -20.72
CA LYS A 77 18.29 5.22 -20.87
C LYS A 77 18.32 3.80 -20.30
N GLU A 78 19.35 3.02 -20.57
CA GLU A 78 19.53 1.67 -20.04
C GLU A 78 19.68 1.66 -18.52
N LYS A 79 20.54 2.52 -17.95
CA LYS A 79 20.67 2.67 -16.48
C LYS A 79 19.34 3.08 -15.82
N LEU A 80 18.57 3.95 -16.46
CA LEU A 80 17.25 4.36 -15.97
C LEU A 80 16.24 3.20 -16.03
N ILE A 81 16.22 2.44 -17.12
CA ILE A 81 15.35 1.25 -17.26
C ILE A 81 15.70 0.22 -16.19
N ASN A 82 16.99 -0.10 -16.02
CA ASN A 82 17.44 -1.09 -15.04
C ASN A 82 17.12 -0.66 -13.60
N SER A 83 17.30 0.62 -13.26
CA SER A 83 16.95 1.12 -11.92
C SER A 83 15.43 1.10 -11.67
N ASN A 84 14.61 1.46 -12.66
CA ASN A 84 13.15 1.40 -12.56
C ASN A 84 12.63 -0.03 -12.44
N LEU A 85 13.22 -0.96 -13.21
CA LEU A 85 12.89 -2.39 -13.13
C LEU A 85 13.29 -2.96 -11.77
N HIS A 86 14.47 -2.56 -11.25
CA HIS A 86 14.95 -2.98 -9.94
C HIS A 86 14.02 -2.52 -8.81
N GLN A 87 13.50 -1.30 -8.89
CA GLN A 87 12.51 -0.80 -7.93
C GLN A 87 11.17 -1.52 -8.09
N LEU A 88 10.74 -1.79 -9.33
CA LEU A 88 9.48 -2.45 -9.60
C LEU A 88 9.43 -3.86 -9.02
N TRP A 89 10.43 -4.72 -9.25
CA TRP A 89 10.38 -6.09 -8.72
C TRP A 89 10.39 -6.11 -7.19
N ARG A 90 11.17 -5.23 -6.54
CA ARG A 90 11.20 -5.11 -5.08
C ARG A 90 9.84 -4.70 -4.54
N ALA A 91 9.22 -3.70 -5.17
CA ALA A 91 7.90 -3.25 -4.81
C ALA A 91 6.85 -4.36 -5.04
N SER A 92 6.92 -5.09 -6.15
CA SER A 92 6.04 -6.23 -6.42
C SER A 92 6.17 -7.33 -5.37
N VAL A 93 7.39 -7.65 -4.91
CA VAL A 93 7.59 -8.59 -3.80
C VAL A 93 6.97 -8.04 -2.51
N GLY A 94 7.11 -6.74 -2.25
CA GLY A 94 6.42 -6.07 -1.13
C GLY A 94 4.89 -6.21 -1.20
N GLU A 95 4.31 -6.07 -2.39
CA GLU A 95 2.87 -6.26 -2.63
C GLU A 95 2.44 -7.73 -2.44
N VAL A 96 3.23 -8.71 -2.93
CA VAL A 96 2.94 -10.14 -2.71
C VAL A 96 2.94 -10.46 -1.20
N ILE A 97 4.02 -10.11 -0.50
CA ILE A 97 4.17 -10.43 0.92
C ILE A 97 3.15 -9.65 1.75
N GLY A 98 2.98 -8.36 1.47
CA GLY A 98 2.01 -7.51 2.17
C GLY A 98 0.58 -8.01 2.03
N THR A 99 0.15 -8.39 0.81
CA THR A 99 -1.18 -8.94 0.61
C THR A 99 -1.33 -10.34 1.18
N ALA A 100 -0.29 -11.18 1.19
CA ALA A 100 -0.33 -12.48 1.85
C ALA A 100 -0.57 -12.36 3.35
N VAL A 101 0.16 -11.46 4.03
CA VAL A 101 -0.04 -11.20 5.45
C VAL A 101 -1.41 -10.54 5.70
N LEU A 102 -1.85 -9.62 4.84
CA LEU A 102 -3.18 -9.00 4.92
C LEU A 102 -4.28 -10.05 4.90
N VAL A 103 -4.26 -10.96 3.93
CA VAL A 103 -5.30 -11.99 3.78
C VAL A 103 -5.25 -12.96 4.95
N PHE A 104 -4.06 -13.48 5.29
CA PHE A 104 -3.90 -14.36 6.45
C PHE A 104 -4.46 -13.73 7.73
N MET A 105 -4.06 -12.50 8.05
CA MET A 105 -4.45 -11.85 9.29
C MET A 105 -5.93 -11.44 9.32
N LEU A 106 -6.43 -10.77 8.27
CA LEU A 106 -7.83 -10.31 8.25
C LEU A 106 -8.80 -11.48 8.26
N ASP A 107 -8.55 -12.51 7.46
CA ASP A 107 -9.45 -13.66 7.41
C ASP A 107 -9.40 -14.47 8.72
N THR A 108 -8.23 -14.55 9.38
CA THR A 108 -8.13 -15.09 10.75
C THR A 108 -8.95 -14.25 11.75
N ILE A 109 -8.89 -12.92 11.66
CA ILE A 109 -9.69 -12.04 12.50
C ILE A 109 -11.19 -12.27 12.25
N VAL A 110 -11.62 -12.41 11.00
CA VAL A 110 -13.01 -12.74 10.65
C VAL A 110 -13.43 -14.05 11.31
N ILE A 111 -12.66 -15.13 11.13
CA ILE A 111 -12.97 -16.44 11.72
C ILE A 111 -13.03 -16.33 13.25
N SER A 112 -11.98 -15.80 13.88
CA SER A 112 -11.88 -15.75 15.34
C SER A 112 -12.95 -14.88 16.00
N THR A 113 -13.37 -13.79 15.37
CA THR A 113 -14.37 -12.89 15.95
C THR A 113 -15.79 -13.42 15.82
N ILE A 114 -16.11 -14.14 14.74
CA ILE A 114 -17.43 -14.75 14.54
C ILE A 114 -17.55 -16.05 15.37
N ASP A 115 -16.46 -16.80 15.50
CA ASP A 115 -16.40 -18.03 16.31
C ASP A 115 -16.36 -17.75 17.82
N ALA A 116 -15.78 -16.62 18.24
CA ALA A 116 -15.82 -16.20 19.63
C ALA A 116 -17.26 -15.85 20.03
N ASP A 117 -17.80 -16.55 21.03
CA ASP A 117 -19.14 -16.33 21.58
C ASP A 117 -19.22 -14.99 22.35
N ILE A 118 -19.10 -13.88 21.62
CA ILE A 118 -19.06 -12.51 22.13
C ILE A 118 -20.29 -11.73 21.67
N LYS A 119 -20.72 -10.75 22.49
CA LYS A 119 -21.95 -9.99 22.24
C LYS A 119 -21.92 -9.11 21.00
N MET A 120 -20.75 -8.60 20.60
CA MET A 120 -20.61 -7.63 19.51
C MET A 120 -19.45 -8.01 18.56
N PRO A 121 -19.55 -9.14 17.84
CA PRO A 121 -18.46 -9.65 17.01
C PRO A 121 -18.08 -8.67 15.89
N ASN A 122 -19.06 -8.02 15.25
CA ASN A 122 -18.84 -7.06 14.18
C ASN A 122 -18.03 -5.82 14.63
N LEU A 123 -18.23 -5.36 15.87
CA LEU A 123 -17.48 -4.23 16.42
C LEU A 123 -16.03 -4.62 16.66
N VAL A 124 -15.78 -5.80 17.26
CA VAL A 124 -14.44 -6.31 17.50
C VAL A 124 -13.71 -6.56 16.18
N LEU A 125 -14.37 -7.18 15.20
CA LEU A 125 -13.86 -7.34 13.83
C LEU A 125 -13.42 -6.00 13.24
N SER A 126 -14.28 -4.99 13.29
CA SER A 126 -13.99 -3.64 12.78
C SER A 126 -12.76 -3.01 13.43
N VAL A 127 -12.66 -3.06 14.77
CA VAL A 127 -11.54 -2.48 15.51
C VAL A 127 -10.24 -3.21 15.16
N LEU A 128 -10.25 -4.54 15.15
CA LEU A 128 -9.06 -5.34 14.81
C LEU A 128 -8.65 -5.13 13.35
N ALA A 129 -9.61 -5.04 12.42
CA ALA A 129 -9.35 -4.72 11.02
C ALA A 129 -8.68 -3.34 10.87
N ALA A 130 -9.15 -2.32 11.61
CA ALA A 130 -8.55 -0.99 11.59
C ALA A 130 -7.09 -1.00 12.07
N VAL A 131 -6.83 -1.70 13.17
CA VAL A 131 -5.48 -1.81 13.76
C VAL A 131 -4.54 -2.55 12.82
N ILE A 132 -4.93 -3.72 12.31
CA ILE A 132 -4.04 -4.53 11.48
C ILE A 132 -3.73 -3.86 10.14
N ILE A 133 -4.71 -3.21 9.51
CA ILE A 133 -4.50 -2.46 8.27
C ILE A 133 -3.52 -1.31 8.50
N THR A 134 -3.66 -0.56 9.60
CA THR A 134 -2.72 0.52 9.95
C THR A 134 -1.29 0.01 10.05
N ILE A 135 -1.08 -1.09 10.79
CA ILE A 135 0.24 -1.69 11.00
C ILE A 135 0.81 -2.21 9.67
N LEU A 136 0.01 -2.90 8.87
CA LEU A 136 0.45 -3.44 7.59
C LEU A 136 0.84 -2.34 6.59
N LEU A 137 0.07 -1.26 6.52
CA LEU A 137 0.42 -0.12 5.68
C LEU A 137 1.76 0.48 6.11
N LEU A 138 1.99 0.69 7.40
CA LEU A 138 3.26 1.19 7.92
C LEU A 138 4.44 0.26 7.56
N ALA A 139 4.24 -1.06 7.62
CA ALA A 139 5.28 -2.05 7.33
C ALA A 139 5.62 -2.15 5.83
N VAL A 140 4.60 -2.11 4.96
CA VAL A 140 4.77 -2.35 3.52
C VAL A 140 5.09 -1.04 2.77
N HIS A 141 4.66 0.11 3.29
CA HIS A 141 4.83 1.41 2.64
C HIS A 141 6.28 1.72 2.18
N PRO A 142 7.34 1.48 2.99
CA PRO A 142 8.71 1.76 2.57
C PRO A 142 9.19 0.93 1.36
N VAL A 143 8.53 -0.19 1.06
CA VAL A 143 8.94 -1.12 0.00
C VAL A 143 8.22 -0.81 -1.32
N SER A 144 6.89 -0.67 -1.28
CA SER A 144 6.06 -0.57 -2.49
C SER A 144 5.14 0.65 -2.55
N GLY A 145 5.03 1.40 -1.45
CA GLY A 145 3.96 2.36 -1.20
C GLY A 145 2.80 1.78 -0.39
N GLY A 146 2.74 0.46 -0.21
CA GLY A 146 1.75 -0.21 0.65
C GLY A 146 0.36 -0.23 0.02
N HIS A 147 0.23 -0.54 -1.28
CA HIS A 147 -1.08 -0.56 -1.92
C HIS A 147 -1.90 -1.75 -1.43
N ILE A 148 -1.32 -2.96 -1.49
CA ILE A 148 -1.85 -4.24 -1.00
C ILE A 148 -3.33 -4.51 -1.36
N ASN A 149 -3.82 -3.84 -2.41
CA ASN A 149 -5.21 -3.77 -2.81
C ASN A 149 -5.30 -3.33 -4.29
N PRO A 150 -5.98 -4.10 -5.15
CA PRO A 150 -6.17 -3.75 -6.56
C PRO A 150 -6.83 -2.40 -6.77
N ILE A 151 -7.79 -2.01 -5.93
CA ILE A 151 -8.53 -0.75 -6.12
C ILE A 151 -7.66 0.46 -5.81
N ILE A 152 -6.74 0.36 -4.84
CA ILE A 152 -5.77 1.42 -4.52
C ILE A 152 -4.76 1.57 -5.65
N SER A 153 -4.33 0.46 -6.25
CA SER A 153 -3.40 0.47 -7.38
C SER A 153 -4.05 1.05 -8.64
N PHE A 154 -5.30 0.68 -8.89
CA PHE A 154 -6.05 1.20 -10.02
C PHE A 154 -6.37 2.70 -9.84
N SER A 155 -6.84 3.13 -8.67
CA SER A 155 -7.09 4.55 -8.39
C SER A 155 -5.80 5.38 -8.47
N ALA A 156 -4.69 4.85 -7.95
CA ALA A 156 -3.39 5.52 -8.06
C ALA A 156 -2.94 5.68 -9.51
N ALA A 157 -3.24 4.71 -10.39
CA ALA A 157 -2.96 4.83 -11.81
C ALA A 157 -3.87 5.85 -12.50
N LEU A 158 -5.17 5.88 -12.17
CA LEU A 158 -6.10 6.88 -12.71
C LEU A 158 -5.70 8.31 -12.33
N VAL A 159 -5.28 8.52 -11.08
CA VAL A 159 -4.83 9.84 -10.58
C VAL A 159 -3.40 10.18 -11.03
N GLY A 160 -2.68 9.24 -11.65
CA GLY A 160 -1.33 9.46 -12.19
C GLY A 160 -0.18 9.37 -11.18
N ILE A 161 -0.42 8.75 -10.01
CA ILE A 161 0.59 8.49 -8.97
C ILE A 161 1.56 7.38 -9.41
N ILE A 162 1.02 6.35 -10.06
CA ILE A 162 1.79 5.28 -10.70
C ILE A 162 1.35 5.12 -12.16
N SER A 163 2.19 4.49 -12.99
CA SER A 163 1.77 4.13 -14.34
C SER A 163 0.74 3.00 -14.32
N MET A 164 -0.13 2.94 -15.34
CA MET A 164 -1.08 1.83 -15.50
C MET A 164 -0.37 0.47 -15.59
N ALA A 165 0.79 0.40 -16.26
CA ALA A 165 1.59 -0.82 -16.33
C ALA A 165 2.06 -1.28 -14.94
N ARG A 166 2.53 -0.36 -14.08
CA ARG A 166 2.89 -0.68 -12.69
C ARG A 166 1.68 -1.14 -11.89
N ALA A 167 0.51 -0.51 -12.08
CA ALA A 167 -0.72 -0.94 -11.41
C ALA A 167 -1.11 -2.37 -11.79
N VAL A 168 -1.04 -2.75 -13.06
CA VAL A 168 -1.29 -4.13 -13.50
C VAL A 168 -0.35 -5.11 -12.81
N VAL A 169 0.96 -4.80 -12.76
CA VAL A 169 1.94 -5.65 -12.08
C VAL A 169 1.62 -5.77 -10.57
N TYR A 170 1.23 -4.68 -9.93
CA TYR A 170 0.81 -4.68 -8.52
C TYR A 170 -0.45 -5.53 -8.31
N ILE A 171 -1.46 -5.41 -9.17
CA ILE A 171 -2.71 -6.19 -9.07
C ILE A 171 -2.42 -7.69 -9.16
N VAL A 172 -1.57 -8.11 -10.09
CA VAL A 172 -1.16 -9.52 -10.21
C VAL A 172 -0.39 -9.98 -8.97
N ALA A 173 0.55 -9.17 -8.48
CA ALA A 173 1.30 -9.45 -7.25
C ALA A 173 0.39 -9.59 -6.02
N GLN A 174 -0.59 -8.70 -5.88
CA GLN A 174 -1.58 -8.73 -4.79
C GLN A 174 -2.45 -9.97 -4.86
N CYS A 175 -2.92 -10.36 -6.06
CA CYS A 175 -3.71 -11.59 -6.22
C CYS A 175 -2.88 -12.84 -5.87
N LEU A 176 -1.62 -12.89 -6.29
CA LEU A 176 -0.70 -13.97 -5.90
C LEU A 176 -0.50 -14.01 -4.38
N GLY A 177 -0.24 -12.85 -3.77
CA GLY A 177 -0.12 -12.71 -2.32
C GLY A 177 -1.38 -13.20 -1.61
N ALA A 178 -2.56 -12.82 -2.08
CA ALA A 178 -3.83 -13.23 -1.49
C ALA A 178 -4.04 -14.75 -1.51
N VAL A 179 -3.69 -15.42 -2.61
CA VAL A 179 -3.73 -16.89 -2.69
C VAL A 179 -2.75 -17.51 -1.67
N LEU A 180 -1.53 -16.99 -1.56
CA LEU A 180 -0.55 -17.46 -0.57
C LEU A 180 -1.04 -17.27 0.87
N GLY A 181 -1.65 -16.12 1.18
CA GLY A 181 -2.23 -15.82 2.48
C GLY A 181 -3.38 -16.77 2.84
N ALA A 182 -4.28 -17.02 1.89
CA ALA A 182 -5.38 -17.97 2.06
C ALA A 182 -4.89 -19.42 2.21
N LEU A 183 -3.85 -19.83 1.49
CA LEU A 183 -3.20 -21.15 1.66
C LEU A 183 -2.54 -21.28 3.03
N ALA A 184 -1.85 -20.23 3.49
CA ALA A 184 -1.24 -20.20 4.82
C ALA A 184 -2.31 -20.31 5.92
N LEU A 185 -3.45 -19.62 5.75
CA LEU A 185 -4.58 -19.72 6.68
C LEU A 185 -5.15 -21.14 6.70
N LYS A 186 -5.43 -21.71 5.53
CA LYS A 186 -5.91 -23.09 5.38
C LYS A 186 -4.98 -24.11 6.05
N ALA A 187 -3.68 -23.88 6.03
CA ALA A 187 -2.70 -24.76 6.66
C ALA A 187 -2.75 -24.76 8.20
N VAL A 188 -3.28 -23.69 8.83
CA VAL A 188 -3.30 -23.55 10.30
C VAL A 188 -4.68 -23.73 10.92
N VAL A 189 -5.78 -23.58 10.15
CA VAL A 189 -7.14 -23.77 10.65
C VAL A 189 -7.60 -25.23 10.50
N SER A 190 -8.50 -25.66 11.38
CA SER A 190 -9.13 -26.98 11.25
C SER A 190 -10.05 -27.03 10.03
N SER A 191 -10.26 -28.23 9.48
CA SER A 191 -11.20 -28.44 8.37
C SER A 191 -12.62 -27.97 8.70
N THR A 192 -13.02 -28.08 9.97
CA THR A 192 -14.33 -27.59 10.45
C THR A 192 -14.43 -26.07 10.35
N LEU A 193 -13.41 -25.33 10.81
CA LEU A 193 -13.38 -23.87 10.71
C LEU A 193 -13.28 -23.41 9.25
N GLU A 194 -12.45 -24.07 8.45
CA GLU A 194 -12.36 -23.83 7.00
C GLU A 194 -13.73 -23.92 6.32
N HIS A 195 -14.51 -24.96 6.64
CA HIS A 195 -15.83 -25.16 6.04
C HIS A 195 -16.89 -24.21 6.58
N ASN A 196 -16.96 -24.01 7.90
CA ASN A 196 -17.99 -23.20 8.54
C ASN A 196 -17.87 -21.71 8.21
N PHE A 197 -16.63 -21.22 8.12
CA PHE A 197 -16.36 -19.80 7.90
C PHE A 197 -15.82 -19.49 6.49
N SER A 198 -15.73 -20.50 5.61
CA SER A 198 -15.28 -20.34 4.22
C SER A 198 -13.92 -19.63 4.11
N LEU A 199 -12.98 -19.99 4.99
CA LEU A 199 -11.68 -19.32 5.16
C LEU A 199 -11.77 -17.79 5.38
N GLY A 200 -12.86 -17.27 5.94
CA GLY A 200 -13.06 -15.83 6.13
C GLY A 200 -13.23 -15.05 4.82
N GLY A 201 -13.44 -15.74 3.69
CA GLY A 201 -13.57 -15.14 2.36
C GLY A 201 -14.81 -14.24 2.21
N CYS A 202 -14.76 -13.34 1.23
CA CYS A 202 -15.91 -12.50 0.87
C CYS A 202 -17.04 -13.34 0.29
N THR A 203 -18.24 -13.22 0.85
CA THR A 203 -19.45 -13.90 0.36
C THR A 203 -20.65 -12.96 0.38
N LEU A 204 -21.47 -13.04 -0.67
CA LEU A 204 -22.77 -12.37 -0.73
C LEU A 204 -23.85 -13.22 -0.06
N THR A 205 -23.79 -14.54 -0.24
CA THR A 205 -24.79 -15.49 0.24
C THR A 205 -24.14 -16.79 0.67
N VAL A 206 -24.67 -17.41 1.73
CA VAL A 206 -24.31 -18.77 2.14
C VAL A 206 -25.50 -19.70 2.05
N LEU A 207 -25.24 -20.98 1.81
CA LEU A 207 -26.26 -22.02 1.88
C LEU A 207 -26.47 -22.42 3.34
N ALA A 208 -27.68 -22.22 3.85
CA ALA A 208 -28.09 -22.65 5.18
C ALA A 208 -29.15 -23.76 5.11
N ALA A 209 -29.25 -24.57 6.17
CA ALA A 209 -30.30 -25.57 6.28
C ALA A 209 -31.67 -24.88 6.44
N GLY A 210 -32.59 -25.16 5.52
CA GLY A 210 -33.96 -24.67 5.56
C GLY A 210 -34.98 -25.80 5.77
N PRO A 211 -36.25 -25.45 6.07
CA PRO A 211 -37.31 -26.42 6.37
C PRO A 211 -37.59 -27.42 5.23
N ASN A 212 -37.34 -27.01 3.98
CA ASN A 212 -37.62 -27.79 2.75
C ASN A 212 -36.36 -28.09 1.93
N GLY A 213 -35.18 -28.06 2.56
CA GLY A 213 -33.88 -28.19 1.90
C GLY A 213 -32.99 -26.96 2.07
N PRO A 214 -31.81 -26.92 1.42
CA PRO A 214 -30.89 -25.79 1.51
C PRO A 214 -31.54 -24.50 0.99
N VAL A 215 -31.45 -23.43 1.76
CA VAL A 215 -31.89 -22.09 1.37
C VAL A 215 -30.69 -21.16 1.32
N SER A 216 -30.63 -20.31 0.29
CA SER A 216 -29.61 -19.26 0.21
C SER A 216 -30.02 -18.11 1.15
N VAL A 217 -29.14 -17.79 2.10
CA VAL A 217 -29.31 -16.67 3.03
C VAL A 217 -28.16 -15.69 2.83
N GLY A 218 -28.47 -14.40 2.80
CA GLY A 218 -27.49 -13.35 2.56
C GLY A 218 -28.10 -12.18 1.83
N LEU A 219 -27.26 -11.48 1.08
CA LEU A 219 -27.60 -10.27 0.36
C LEU A 219 -27.88 -10.57 -1.12
N ASP A 220 -28.86 -9.88 -1.71
CA ASP A 220 -29.05 -9.96 -3.16
C ASP A 220 -27.83 -9.42 -3.90
N THR A 221 -27.59 -9.93 -5.11
CA THR A 221 -26.41 -9.54 -5.91
C THR A 221 -26.40 -8.04 -6.21
N ALA A 222 -27.56 -7.44 -6.50
CA ALA A 222 -27.63 -6.00 -6.77
C ALA A 222 -27.37 -5.16 -5.51
N GLN A 223 -27.86 -5.62 -4.35
CA GLN A 223 -27.59 -4.97 -3.07
C GLN A 223 -26.10 -5.04 -2.71
N GLY A 224 -25.47 -6.20 -2.89
CA GLY A 224 -24.03 -6.39 -2.70
C GLY A 224 -23.21 -5.49 -3.62
N PHE A 225 -23.63 -5.37 -4.88
CA PHE A 225 -22.99 -4.48 -5.84
C PHE A 225 -23.00 -3.02 -5.40
N TRP A 226 -24.15 -2.50 -4.97
CA TRP A 226 -24.24 -1.13 -4.48
C TRP A 226 -23.43 -0.92 -3.21
N LEU A 227 -23.43 -1.90 -2.29
CA LEU A 227 -22.65 -1.81 -1.06
C LEU A 227 -21.14 -1.75 -1.36
N GLU A 228 -20.63 -2.63 -2.21
CA GLU A 228 -19.22 -2.62 -2.63
C GLU A 228 -18.82 -1.30 -3.29
N LEU A 229 -19.69 -0.77 -4.17
CA LEU A 229 -19.45 0.51 -4.85
C LEU A 229 -19.36 1.66 -3.84
N PHE A 230 -20.36 1.82 -2.97
CA PHE A 230 -20.39 2.94 -2.03
C PHE A 230 -19.33 2.83 -0.94
N CYS A 231 -19.13 1.65 -0.35
CA CYS A 231 -18.08 1.44 0.64
C CYS A 231 -16.69 1.70 0.05
N SER A 232 -16.42 1.21 -1.16
CA SER A 232 -15.13 1.46 -1.83
C SER A 232 -14.95 2.94 -2.19
N PHE A 233 -16.01 3.62 -2.63
CA PHE A 233 -15.94 5.06 -2.91
C PHE A 233 -15.63 5.85 -1.64
N ILE A 234 -16.35 5.58 -0.54
CA ILE A 234 -16.11 6.26 0.74
C ILE A 234 -14.70 5.94 1.26
N PHE A 235 -14.23 4.70 1.12
CA PHE A 235 -12.87 4.34 1.50
C PHE A 235 -11.82 5.17 0.75
N LEU A 236 -11.95 5.28 -0.58
CA LEU A 236 -11.05 6.09 -1.41
C LEU A 236 -11.15 7.58 -1.06
N PHE A 237 -12.37 8.10 -0.97
CA PHE A 237 -12.67 9.51 -0.73
C PHE A 237 -12.24 9.99 0.67
N ALA A 238 -12.63 9.27 1.72
CA ALA A 238 -12.46 9.69 3.10
C ALA A 238 -11.09 9.33 3.69
N SER A 239 -10.29 8.49 3.03
CA SER A 239 -8.98 8.09 3.55
C SER A 239 -7.85 8.18 2.53
N ILE A 240 -7.95 7.49 1.40
CA ILE A 240 -6.87 7.38 0.42
C ILE A 240 -6.56 8.72 -0.24
N TRP A 241 -7.55 9.60 -0.41
CA TRP A 241 -7.33 10.97 -0.88
C TRP A 241 -6.27 11.73 -0.07
N MET A 242 -6.31 11.63 1.27
CA MET A 242 -5.33 12.27 2.14
C MET A 242 -3.92 11.67 1.97
N ALA A 243 -3.84 10.36 1.70
CA ALA A 243 -2.57 9.70 1.41
C ALA A 243 -1.99 10.14 0.06
N TYR A 244 -2.84 10.52 -0.90
CA TYR A 244 -2.41 11.00 -2.22
C TYR A 244 -1.99 12.48 -2.20
N ASP A 245 -2.62 13.29 -1.36
CA ASP A 245 -2.23 14.69 -1.16
C ASP A 245 -0.94 14.79 -0.34
N HIS A 246 0.19 14.97 -1.03
CA HIS A 246 1.51 15.07 -0.43
C HIS A 246 1.63 16.21 0.60
N ARG A 247 0.83 17.28 0.47
CA ARG A 247 0.83 18.39 1.44
C ARG A 247 0.24 17.93 2.76
N GLN A 248 -0.94 17.32 2.70
CA GLN A 248 -1.63 16.81 3.88
C GLN A 248 -0.84 15.66 4.51
N ALA A 249 -0.36 14.72 3.70
CA ALA A 249 0.44 13.61 4.20
C ALA A 249 1.71 14.07 4.93
N LYS A 250 2.38 15.12 4.44
CA LYS A 250 3.56 15.69 5.11
C LYS A 250 3.21 16.46 6.38
N GLN A 251 2.07 17.14 6.43
CA GLN A 251 1.62 17.88 7.61
C GLN A 251 1.13 16.96 8.73
N LEU A 252 0.38 15.91 8.39
CA LEU A 252 -0.21 14.97 9.33
C LEU A 252 0.77 13.88 9.78
N GLY A 253 1.73 13.53 8.93
CA GLY A 253 2.67 12.44 9.17
C GLY A 253 2.09 11.06 8.80
N LEU A 254 2.97 10.13 8.43
CA LEU A 254 2.60 8.81 7.90
C LEU A 254 1.75 7.97 8.88
N VAL A 255 2.07 8.00 10.17
CA VAL A 255 1.35 7.23 11.19
C VAL A 255 -0.10 7.66 11.28
N LEU A 256 -0.37 8.97 11.27
CA LEU A 256 -1.73 9.47 11.34
C LEU A 256 -2.51 9.19 10.05
N VAL A 257 -1.89 9.40 8.88
CA VAL A 257 -2.53 9.09 7.58
C VAL A 257 -2.95 7.64 7.51
N PHE A 258 -2.05 6.69 7.78
CA PHE A 258 -2.39 5.27 7.74
C PHE A 258 -3.33 4.85 8.88
N GLY A 259 -3.27 5.51 10.04
CA GLY A 259 -4.25 5.35 11.10
C GLY A 259 -5.66 5.72 10.64
N ILE A 260 -5.81 6.84 9.91
CA ILE A 260 -7.10 7.23 9.35
C ILE A 260 -7.57 6.23 8.29
N VAL A 261 -6.68 5.73 7.43
CA VAL A 261 -7.01 4.66 6.47
C VAL A 261 -7.53 3.42 7.17
N GLY A 262 -6.87 2.97 8.24
CA GLY A 262 -7.33 1.84 9.05
C GLY A 262 -8.68 2.11 9.71
N VAL A 263 -8.85 3.25 10.39
CA VAL A 263 -10.10 3.61 11.08
C VAL A 263 -11.28 3.69 10.12
N VAL A 264 -11.12 4.36 8.97
CA VAL A 264 -12.18 4.45 7.95
C VAL A 264 -12.54 3.06 7.42
N LEU A 265 -11.55 2.22 7.12
CA LEU A 265 -11.80 0.84 6.69
C LEU A 265 -12.56 0.04 7.76
N GLY A 266 -12.13 0.09 9.02
CA GLY A 266 -12.82 -0.57 10.12
C GLY A 266 -14.26 -0.12 10.26
N LEU A 267 -14.51 1.20 10.25
CA LEU A 267 -15.86 1.76 10.28
C LEU A 267 -16.73 1.26 9.12
N LEU A 268 -16.18 1.17 7.90
CA LEU A 268 -16.91 0.63 6.75
C LEU A 268 -17.18 -0.87 6.88
N VAL A 269 -16.25 -1.64 7.46
CA VAL A 269 -16.50 -3.05 7.82
C VAL A 269 -17.63 -3.15 8.84
N PHE A 270 -17.62 -2.31 9.89
CA PHE A 270 -18.69 -2.29 10.89
C PHE A 270 -20.05 -1.94 10.28
N VAL A 271 -20.11 -0.86 9.49
CA VAL A 271 -21.34 -0.40 8.85
C VAL A 271 -21.86 -1.44 7.87
N SER A 272 -21.00 -1.99 7.01
CA SER A 272 -21.43 -2.97 6.00
C SER A 272 -21.93 -4.27 6.64
N THR A 273 -21.29 -4.76 7.70
CA THR A 273 -21.71 -5.98 8.42
C THR A 273 -22.92 -5.76 9.34
N SER A 274 -23.08 -4.56 9.90
CA SER A 274 -24.15 -4.27 10.89
C SER A 274 -25.42 -3.70 10.26
N VAL A 275 -25.32 -2.83 9.25
CA VAL A 275 -26.48 -2.20 8.60
C VAL A 275 -27.20 -3.17 7.68
N THR A 276 -26.45 -4.03 6.96
CA THR A 276 -27.08 -5.05 6.12
C THR A 276 -27.65 -6.18 6.98
N GLY A 277 -27.00 -6.52 8.11
CA GLY A 277 -27.53 -7.40 9.16
C GLY A 277 -27.97 -8.80 8.71
N GLN A 278 -27.74 -9.15 7.45
CA GLN A 278 -28.16 -10.41 6.84
C GLN A 278 -27.15 -11.48 7.25
N LYS A 279 -27.65 -12.53 7.91
CA LYS A 279 -26.86 -13.74 8.15
C LYS A 279 -26.42 -14.30 6.80
N GLY A 280 -25.12 -14.56 6.66
CA GLY A 280 -24.53 -15.05 5.41
C GLY A 280 -23.84 -14.00 4.55
N TYR A 281 -23.94 -12.72 4.87
CA TYR A 281 -23.15 -11.68 4.22
C TYR A 281 -21.82 -11.46 4.95
N GLY A 282 -20.70 -11.51 4.22
CA GLY A 282 -19.35 -11.40 4.78
C GLY A 282 -18.88 -9.97 5.12
N GLY A 283 -19.70 -8.95 4.85
CA GLY A 283 -19.28 -7.55 4.89
C GLY A 283 -18.68 -7.08 3.56
N ALA A 284 -18.55 -5.76 3.40
CA ALA A 284 -17.95 -5.19 2.19
C ALA A 284 -16.46 -5.58 2.12
N GLY A 285 -16.06 -6.20 1.02
CA GLY A 285 -14.69 -6.63 0.76
C GLY A 285 -13.74 -5.46 0.55
N MET A 286 -14.14 -4.47 -0.28
CA MET A 286 -13.35 -3.26 -0.61
C MET A 286 -11.90 -3.54 -1.10
N ASN A 287 -11.58 -4.80 -1.37
CA ASN A 287 -10.27 -5.27 -1.80
C ASN A 287 -10.46 -6.55 -2.62
N PRO A 288 -10.42 -6.45 -3.97
CA PRO A 288 -10.65 -7.60 -4.83
C PRO A 288 -9.65 -8.74 -4.62
N ALA A 289 -8.38 -8.43 -4.28
CA ALA A 289 -7.38 -9.46 -3.98
C ALA A 289 -7.75 -10.25 -2.71
N ARG A 290 -8.18 -9.54 -1.65
CA ARG A 290 -8.66 -10.17 -0.40
C ARG A 290 -9.89 -11.06 -0.60
N CYS A 291 -10.70 -10.79 -1.62
CA CYS A 291 -11.83 -11.65 -1.95
C CYS A 291 -11.43 -12.85 -2.84
N ILE A 292 -10.58 -12.64 -3.84
CA ILE A 292 -10.22 -13.71 -4.79
C ILE A 292 -9.31 -14.78 -4.18
N GLY A 293 -8.42 -14.44 -3.23
CA GLY A 293 -7.50 -15.39 -2.61
C GLY A 293 -8.23 -16.58 -1.97
N PRO A 294 -9.11 -16.36 -0.97
CA PRO A 294 -9.93 -17.40 -0.40
C PRO A 294 -10.85 -18.09 -1.41
N ALA A 295 -11.41 -17.35 -2.38
CA ALA A 295 -12.27 -17.94 -3.42
C ALA A 295 -11.53 -18.97 -4.28
N ILE A 296 -10.27 -18.71 -4.65
CA ILE A 296 -9.42 -19.67 -5.38
C ILE A 296 -9.10 -20.89 -4.52
N VAL A 297 -8.76 -20.69 -3.24
CA VAL A 297 -8.27 -21.77 -2.36
C VAL A 297 -9.41 -22.65 -1.84
N ARG A 298 -10.53 -22.05 -1.44
CA ARG A 298 -11.67 -22.74 -0.85
C ARG A 298 -12.73 -23.14 -1.88
N GLY A 299 -12.94 -22.33 -2.92
CA GLY A 299 -13.96 -22.57 -3.94
C GLY A 299 -15.40 -22.55 -3.40
N GLY A 300 -16.32 -23.13 -4.17
CA GLY A 300 -17.74 -23.21 -3.82
C GLY A 300 -18.46 -21.87 -3.91
N HIS A 301 -19.33 -21.58 -2.92
CA HIS A 301 -20.20 -20.40 -2.92
C HIS A 301 -19.45 -19.05 -2.92
N LEU A 302 -18.15 -19.03 -2.61
CA LEU A 302 -17.32 -17.81 -2.73
C LEU A 302 -17.22 -17.29 -4.17
N TRP A 303 -17.58 -18.12 -5.16
CA TRP A 303 -17.69 -17.71 -6.57
C TRP A 303 -19.05 -17.12 -6.93
N ASP A 304 -20.08 -17.32 -6.10
CA ASP A 304 -21.43 -16.84 -6.35
C ASP A 304 -21.46 -15.31 -6.24
N GLY A 305 -21.67 -14.64 -7.38
CA GLY A 305 -21.64 -13.18 -7.45
C GLY A 305 -20.24 -12.56 -7.26
N HIS A 306 -19.16 -13.34 -7.35
CA HIS A 306 -17.80 -12.86 -7.06
C HIS A 306 -17.38 -11.63 -7.88
N TRP A 307 -17.90 -11.48 -9.10
CA TRP A 307 -17.62 -10.34 -9.97
C TRP A 307 -17.99 -8.99 -9.32
N VAL A 308 -18.92 -8.98 -8.37
CA VAL A 308 -19.33 -7.78 -7.61
C VAL A 308 -18.15 -7.16 -6.88
N PHE A 309 -17.29 -7.97 -6.26
CA PHE A 309 -16.10 -7.51 -5.54
C PHE A 309 -15.03 -6.89 -6.45
N TRP A 310 -15.18 -7.01 -7.77
CA TRP A 310 -14.33 -6.37 -8.77
C TRP A 310 -15.00 -5.17 -9.41
N ALA A 311 -16.23 -5.35 -9.91
CA ALA A 311 -16.94 -4.33 -10.67
C ALA A 311 -17.35 -3.13 -9.83
N GLY A 312 -17.93 -3.36 -8.64
CA GLY A 312 -18.36 -2.29 -7.74
C GLY A 312 -17.18 -1.38 -7.35
N PRO A 313 -16.09 -1.93 -6.81
CA PRO A 313 -14.93 -1.13 -6.44
C PRO A 313 -14.20 -0.49 -7.64
N ALA A 314 -14.16 -1.12 -8.80
CA ALA A 314 -13.58 -0.52 -10.01
C ALA A 314 -14.37 0.72 -10.47
N ILE A 315 -15.70 0.66 -10.44
CA ILE A 315 -16.56 1.82 -10.74
C ILE A 315 -16.33 2.92 -9.70
N ALA A 316 -16.19 2.57 -8.42
CA ALA A 316 -15.86 3.51 -7.36
C ALA A 316 -14.53 4.26 -7.63
N CYS A 317 -13.49 3.57 -8.13
CA CYS A 317 -12.24 4.21 -8.55
C CYS A 317 -12.46 5.26 -9.65
N VAL A 318 -13.32 4.97 -10.64
CA VAL A 318 -13.64 5.91 -11.73
C VAL A 318 -14.40 7.12 -11.19
N VAL A 319 -15.41 6.91 -10.34
CA VAL A 319 -16.17 8.00 -9.72
C VAL A 319 -15.26 8.88 -8.84
N PHE A 320 -14.40 8.26 -8.04
CA PHE A 320 -13.39 8.97 -7.25
C PHE A 320 -12.44 9.79 -8.13
N TYR A 321 -11.93 9.22 -9.22
CA TYR A 321 -11.09 9.94 -10.18
C TYR A 321 -11.82 11.16 -10.77
N LEU A 322 -13.08 11.02 -11.18
CA LEU A 322 -13.88 12.16 -11.68
C LEU A 322 -14.03 13.24 -10.62
N TYR A 323 -14.26 12.86 -9.36
CA TYR A 323 -14.28 13.80 -8.23
C TYR A 323 -12.96 14.58 -8.10
N THR A 324 -11.81 13.91 -8.25
CA THR A 324 -10.50 14.59 -8.18
C THR A 324 -10.32 15.68 -9.24
N LYS A 325 -11.02 15.59 -10.38
CA LYS A 325 -10.98 16.61 -11.45
C LYS A 325 -11.77 17.88 -11.15
N ILE A 326 -12.69 17.83 -10.20
CA ILE A 326 -13.46 19.00 -9.76
C ILE A 326 -12.60 19.91 -8.88
N ILE A 327 -11.58 19.35 -8.22
CA ILE A 327 -10.74 20.08 -7.26
C ILE A 327 -9.81 21.05 -8.01
N PRO A 328 -9.79 22.35 -7.64
CA PRO A 328 -8.95 23.33 -8.32
C PRO A 328 -7.47 22.94 -8.29
N SER A 329 -6.79 23.01 -9.44
CA SER A 329 -5.38 22.62 -9.61
C SER A 329 -4.40 23.36 -8.68
N GLN A 330 -4.78 24.54 -8.18
CA GLN A 330 -4.01 25.31 -7.19
C GLN A 330 -3.86 24.58 -5.84
N HIS A 331 -4.79 23.65 -5.54
CA HIS A 331 -4.76 22.77 -4.36
C HIS A 331 -4.19 21.39 -4.68
N HIS A 332 -3.93 21.06 -5.96
CA HIS A 332 -3.51 19.75 -6.42
C HIS A 332 -2.09 19.80 -7.00
N LYS A 333 -1.08 19.55 -6.16
CA LYS A 333 0.29 19.27 -6.59
C LYS A 333 0.67 17.84 -6.26
N ALA A 334 -0.09 16.87 -6.78
CA ALA A 334 0.47 15.54 -6.93
C ALA A 334 1.66 15.68 -7.91
N LYS A 335 2.81 15.04 -7.62
CA LYS A 335 3.81 14.74 -8.65
C LYS A 335 3.19 13.69 -9.59
N ALA A 336 2.18 14.10 -10.35
CA ALA A 336 1.56 13.27 -11.35
C ALA A 336 2.65 12.97 -12.37
N TYR A 337 2.87 11.69 -12.68
CA TYR A 337 3.56 11.35 -13.91
C TYR A 337 2.80 12.02 -15.08
N ASP A 338 3.51 12.47 -16.12
CA ASP A 338 2.89 13.00 -17.35
C ASP A 338 1.98 11.98 -18.09
N HIS A 339 1.79 10.79 -17.50
CA HIS A 339 0.97 9.68 -17.98
C HIS A 339 -0.35 9.49 -17.19
N ASP A 340 -0.96 10.56 -16.70
CA ASP A 340 -2.39 10.50 -16.33
C ASP A 340 -3.18 9.97 -17.55
N VAL A 341 -4.10 9.03 -17.33
CA VAL A 341 -4.94 8.42 -18.37
C VAL A 341 -5.54 9.49 -19.26
N TYR A 342 -6.02 10.61 -18.71
CA TYR A 342 -6.54 11.72 -19.52
C TYR A 342 -5.49 12.31 -20.46
N ASN A 343 -4.25 12.51 -20.00
CA ASN A 343 -3.16 13.03 -20.83
C ASN A 343 -2.73 12.00 -21.88
N VAL A 344 -2.71 10.71 -21.56
CA VAL A 344 -2.44 9.63 -22.52
C VAL A 344 -3.53 9.57 -23.60
N PHE A 345 -4.81 9.64 -23.21
CA PHE A 345 -5.92 9.72 -24.15
C PHE A 345 -5.87 11.02 -24.97
N LYS A 346 -5.55 12.17 -24.36
CA LYS A 346 -5.39 13.44 -25.07
C LYS A 346 -4.26 13.41 -26.10
N VAL A 347 -3.16 12.74 -25.80
CA VAL A 347 -2.02 12.54 -26.72
C VAL A 347 -2.37 11.53 -27.80
N MET A 348 -3.02 10.40 -27.47
CA MET A 348 -3.41 9.37 -28.45
C MET A 348 -4.52 9.82 -29.40
N PHE A 349 -5.50 10.57 -28.89
CA PHE A 349 -6.67 11.00 -29.65
C PHE A 349 -6.64 12.48 -30.04
N GLY A 350 -5.50 13.14 -29.86
CA GLY A 350 -5.14 14.39 -30.53
C GLY A 350 -6.23 15.46 -30.57
N THR A 351 -6.58 16.06 -29.43
CA THR A 351 -7.19 17.39 -29.49
C THR A 351 -6.08 18.40 -29.81
N LYS A 352 -5.86 18.63 -31.10
CA LYS A 352 -5.23 19.87 -31.56
C LYS A 352 -6.20 20.99 -31.19
N THR A 353 -5.95 21.66 -30.08
CA THR A 353 -6.52 22.98 -29.85
C THR A 353 -5.97 23.91 -30.92
N MET A 354 -6.84 24.38 -31.81
CA MET A 354 -6.62 25.57 -32.64
C MET A 354 -6.56 26.82 -31.76
#